data_AF-A0A0F4ZBK9-F1
#
_entry.id   AF-A0A0F4ZBK9-F1
#
_cell.length_a   1.000
_cell.length_b   1.000
_cell.length_c   1.000
_cell.angle_alpha   90.00
_cell.angle_beta   90.00
_cell.angle_gamma   90.00
#
_symmetry.space_group_name_H-M   'P 1'
#
loop_
_entity.id
_entity.type
_entity.pdbx_description
1 polymer ?
#
loop_
_entity_poly.entity_id
_entity_poly.type
_entity_poly.pdbx_seq_one_letter_code
_entity_poly.pdbx_strand_id
1 'polypeptide(L)'
;MSNYTDEELDRDWKPSGRRPQSTIAQSFSQELSDLFRIENSAVDLDSQVDKRKRIVSLQTEELEALEARLREIQNLEARIRTDSLSASSSAASSATASPTTASSQQGQREAAQQARRD
;
A
#
# COMPACT_ATOMS: atom_id res chain seq x y z
N MET A 1 58.30 -9.65 -39.68
CA MET A 1 57.88 -8.28 -39.34
C MET A 1 56.43 -8.38 -38.90
N SER A 2 56.15 -8.25 -37.60
CA SER A 2 54.78 -8.29 -37.08
C SER A 2 54.12 -6.94 -37.39
N ASN A 3 53.10 -6.95 -38.24
CA ASN A 3 52.26 -5.78 -38.50
C ASN A 3 51.17 -5.77 -37.42
N TYR A 4 51.40 -5.02 -36.35
CA TYR A 4 50.33 -4.71 -35.39
C TYR A 4 49.33 -3.77 -36.06
N THR A 5 48.04 -3.99 -35.83
CA THR A 5 47.00 -3.07 -36.31
C THR A 5 47.00 -1.80 -35.46
N ASP A 6 46.60 -0.69 -36.07
CA ASP A 6 46.54 0.63 -35.42
C ASP A 6 45.72 0.59 -34.11
N GLU A 7 44.61 -0.15 -34.13
CA GLU A 7 43.74 -0.39 -32.96
C GLU A 7 44.45 -1.14 -31.81
N GLU A 8 45.37 -2.06 -32.12
CA GLU A 8 46.17 -2.75 -31.10
C GLU A 8 47.25 -1.84 -30.51
N LEU A 9 47.89 -1.01 -31.34
CA LEU A 9 48.87 -0.01 -30.87
C LEU A 9 48.22 1.04 -29.95
N ASP A 10 46.98 1.43 -30.24
CA ASP A 10 46.27 2.45 -29.47
C ASP A 10 45.83 1.96 -28.09
N ARG A 11 45.44 0.68 -27.94
CA ARG A 11 45.00 0.12 -26.65
C ARG A 11 46.11 0.07 -25.60
N ASP A 12 47.33 -0.24 -26.02
CA ASP A 12 48.49 -0.38 -25.14
C ASP A 12 49.33 0.89 -25.05
N TRP A 13 48.86 1.98 -25.66
CA TRP A 13 49.58 3.22 -25.69
C TRP A 13 49.72 3.83 -24.29
N LYS A 14 50.97 4.04 -23.88
CA LYS A 14 51.34 4.76 -22.66
C LYS A 14 52.11 6.02 -23.04
N PRO A 15 51.90 7.16 -22.34
CA PRO A 15 52.69 8.37 -22.55
C PRO A 15 54.17 8.09 -22.26
N SER A 16 54.94 7.79 -23.31
CA SER A 16 56.39 7.67 -23.25
C SER A 16 57.01 8.88 -23.94
N GLY A 17 58.14 9.36 -23.43
CA GLY A 17 58.79 10.62 -23.86
C GLY A 17 59.24 10.69 -25.32
N ARG A 18 58.83 9.74 -26.18
CA ARG A 18 59.10 9.74 -27.63
C ARG A 18 57.99 10.39 -28.47
N ARG A 19 56.78 10.62 -27.93
CA ARG A 19 55.71 11.35 -28.62
C ARG A 19 55.26 12.55 -27.76
N PRO A 20 55.44 13.79 -28.23
CA PRO A 20 54.96 14.96 -27.50
C PRO A 20 53.43 14.91 -27.37
N GLN A 21 52.92 15.06 -26.15
CA GLN A 21 51.49 15.22 -25.90
C GLN A 21 51.06 16.61 -26.35
N SER A 22 50.05 16.69 -27.20
CA SER A 22 49.45 17.97 -27.60
C SER A 22 48.71 18.57 -26.40
N THR A 23 49.02 19.82 -26.03
CA THR A 23 48.32 20.56 -24.96
C THR A 23 46.79 20.59 -25.19
N ILE A 24 46.35 20.70 -26.44
CA ILE A 24 44.93 20.71 -26.82
C ILE A 24 44.25 19.35 -26.61
N ALA A 25 44.99 18.25 -26.73
CA ALA A 25 44.46 16.91 -26.47
C ALA A 25 44.30 16.66 -24.97
N GLN A 26 45.21 17.22 -24.15
CA GLN A 26 45.05 17.21 -22.69
C GLN A 26 43.83 18.00 -22.24
N SER A 27 43.62 19.21 -22.77
CA SER A 27 42.44 20.01 -22.44
C SER A 27 41.15 19.34 -22.92
N PHE A 28 41.16 18.76 -24.12
CA PHE A 28 40.02 18.04 -24.67
C PHE A 28 39.69 16.77 -23.87
N SER A 29 40.70 15.98 -23.50
CA SER A 29 40.50 14.82 -22.62
C SER A 29 39.93 15.23 -21.27
N GLN A 30 40.41 16.33 -20.68
CA GLN A 30 39.92 16.83 -19.40
C GLN A 30 38.46 17.30 -19.51
N GLU A 31 38.09 17.94 -20.62
CA GLU A 31 36.71 18.35 -20.90
C GLU A 31 35.78 17.15 -21.11
N LEU A 32 36.24 16.07 -21.73
CA LEU A 32 35.49 14.82 -21.84
C LEU A 32 35.33 14.12 -20.48
N SER A 33 36.39 14.07 -19.67
CA SER A 33 36.33 13.55 -18.31
C SER A 33 35.29 14.29 -17.46
N ASP A 34 35.20 15.62 -17.62
CA ASP A 34 34.21 16.47 -16.95
C ASP A 34 32.80 16.30 -17.54
N LEU A 35 32.64 16.32 -18.86
CA LEU A 35 31.37 16.12 -19.57
C LEU A 35 30.70 14.80 -19.20
N PHE A 36 31.48 13.72 -19.19
CA PHE A 36 30.97 12.39 -18.90
C PHE A 36 30.97 12.07 -17.40
N ARG A 37 31.53 12.93 -16.54
CA ARG A 37 31.57 12.80 -15.07
C ARG A 37 31.92 11.38 -14.61
N ILE A 38 32.79 10.69 -15.37
CA ILE A 38 32.88 9.22 -15.38
C ILE A 38 33.38 8.68 -14.05
N GLU A 39 34.22 9.44 -13.34
CA GLU A 39 34.97 8.91 -12.21
C GLU A 39 34.24 9.02 -10.85
N ASN A 40 33.21 9.87 -10.74
CA ASN A 40 32.47 10.07 -9.49
C ASN A 40 30.95 9.86 -9.62
N SER A 41 30.38 10.07 -10.80
CA SER A 41 28.91 10.13 -10.97
C SER A 41 28.22 8.78 -10.74
N ALA A 42 28.80 7.67 -11.18
CA ALA A 42 28.14 6.36 -11.10
C ALA A 42 27.98 5.87 -9.65
N VAL A 43 29.03 6.00 -8.83
CA VAL A 43 29.01 5.64 -7.40
C VAL A 43 28.11 6.60 -6.62
N ASP A 44 28.16 7.90 -6.93
CA ASP A 44 27.29 8.89 -6.31
C ASP A 44 25.81 8.67 -6.67
N LEU A 45 25.50 8.31 -7.93
CA LEU A 45 24.15 7.96 -8.38
C LEU A 45 23.62 6.73 -7.64
N ASP A 46 24.42 5.67 -7.52
CA ASP A 46 24.02 4.44 -6.84
C ASP A 46 23.70 4.73 -5.36
N SER A 47 24.57 5.48 -4.69
CA SER A 47 24.34 5.90 -3.30
C SER A 47 23.08 6.77 -3.15
N GLN A 48 22.77 7.63 -4.12
CA GLN A 48 21.57 8.46 -4.13
C GLN A 48 20.30 7.63 -4.36
N VAL A 49 20.37 6.66 -5.27
CA VAL A 49 19.26 5.74 -5.54
C VAL A 49 18.95 4.92 -4.29
N ASP A 50 19.96 4.38 -3.61
CA ASP A 50 19.76 3.62 -2.37
C ASP A 50 19.18 4.47 -1.24
N LYS A 51 19.66 5.70 -1.07
CA LYS A 51 19.07 6.66 -0.12
C LYS A 51 17.60 6.91 -0.43
N ARG A 52 17.27 7.18 -1.70
CA ARG A 52 15.88 7.42 -2.13
C ARG A 52 15.00 6.20 -1.93
N LYS A 53 15.49 5.00 -2.26
CA LYS A 53 14.75 3.74 -2.02
C LYS A 53 14.39 3.58 -0.55
N ARG A 54 15.34 3.78 0.37
CA ARG A 54 15.07 3.69 1.82
C ARG A 54 14.01 4.69 2.28
N ILE A 55 14.08 5.93 1.80
CA ILE A 55 13.11 6.97 2.15
C ILE A 55 11.71 6.58 1.64
N VAL A 56 11.60 6.13 0.38
CA VAL A 56 10.33 5.71 -0.20
C VAL A 56 9.76 4.49 0.53
N SER A 57 10.59 3.50 0.87
CA SER A 57 10.15 2.35 1.66
C SER A 57 9.59 2.78 3.02
N LEU A 58 10.29 3.65 3.76
CA LEU A 58 9.83 4.15 5.05
C LEU A 58 8.49 4.90 4.93
N GLN A 59 8.36 5.78 3.92
CA GLN A 59 7.12 6.50 3.67
C GLN A 59 5.97 5.56 3.30
N THR A 60 6.26 4.48 2.59
CA THR A 60 5.25 3.47 2.21
C THR A 60 4.76 2.72 3.44
N GLU A 61 5.66 2.32 4.34
CA GLU A 61 5.30 1.67 5.61
C GLU A 61 4.45 2.60 6.50
N GLU A 62 4.80 3.88 6.57
CA GLU A 62 4.02 4.87 7.32
C GLU A 62 2.61 5.07 6.72
N LEU A 63 2.52 5.16 5.39
CA LEU A 63 1.23 5.25 4.69
C LEU A 63 0.38 4.00 4.92
N GLU A 64 0.97 2.80 4.83
CA GLU A 64 0.26 1.56 5.11
C GLU A 64 -0.27 1.50 6.54
N ALA A 65 0.53 1.93 7.52
CA ALA A 65 0.11 2.00 8.92
C ALA A 65 -1.06 2.98 9.12
N LEU A 66 -1.04 4.13 8.43
CA LEU A 66 -2.13 5.10 8.46
C LEU A 66 -3.40 4.55 7.80
N GLU A 67 -3.28 3.89 6.65
CA GLU A 67 -4.41 3.25 5.98
C GLU A 67 -5.04 2.13 6.81
N ALA A 68 -4.22 1.30 7.46
CA ALA A 68 -4.69 0.25 8.36
C ALA A 68 -5.49 0.84 9.53
N ARG A 69 -4.97 1.93 10.14
CA ARG A 69 -5.67 2.63 11.21
C ARG A 69 -7.00 3.23 10.74
N LEU A 70 -7.03 3.84 9.55
CA LEU A 70 -8.25 4.39 8.98
C LEU A 70 -9.29 3.30 8.70
N ARG A 71 -8.88 2.14 8.17
CA ARG A 71 -9.77 0.99 7.97
C ARG A 71 -10.35 0.47 9.29
N GLU A 72 -9.54 0.37 10.33
CA GLU A 72 -10.02 -0.06 11.65
C GLU A 72 -11.09 0.89 12.19
N ILE A 73 -10.84 2.21 12.12
CA ILE A 73 -11.82 3.22 12.55
C ILE A 73 -13.11 3.10 11.73
N GLN A 74 -13.01 2.96 10.40
CA GLN A 74 -14.18 2.79 9.54
C GLN A 74 -15.00 1.53 9.89
N ASN A 75 -14.33 0.43 10.22
CA ASN A 75 -14.99 -0.81 10.64
C ASN A 75 -15.72 -0.64 11.99
N LEU A 76 -15.06 -0.01 12.97
CA LEU A 76 -15.67 0.31 14.26
C LEU A 76 -16.89 1.22 14.10
N GLU A 77 -16.80 2.26 13.28
CA GLU A 77 -17.93 3.14 12.98
C GLU A 77 -19.09 2.40 12.29
N ALA A 78 -18.79 1.55 11.32
CA ALA A 78 -19.81 0.74 10.65
C ALA A 78 -20.52 -0.19 11.63
N ARG A 79 -19.76 -0.77 12.56
CA ARG A 79 -20.31 -1.62 13.63
C ARG A 79 -21.16 -0.83 14.62
N ILE A 80 -20.74 0.36 15.05
CA ILE A 80 -21.55 1.24 15.91
C ILE A 80 -22.82 1.69 15.20
N ARG A 81 -22.74 2.04 13.91
CA ARG A 81 -23.92 2.41 13.12
C ARG A 81 -24.90 1.23 13.01
N THR A 82 -24.42 0.05 12.65
CA THR A 82 -25.30 -1.14 12.55
C THR A 82 -25.90 -1.53 13.90
N ASP A 83 -25.14 -1.46 14.99
CA ASP A 83 -25.61 -1.77 16.34
C ASP A 83 -26.64 -0.74 16.84
N SER A 84 -26.44 0.55 16.54
CA SER A 84 -27.43 1.61 16.86
C SER A 84 -28.72 1.49 16.04
N LEU A 85 -28.65 1.10 14.76
CA LEU A 85 -29.85 0.78 13.97
C LEU A 85 -30.55 -0.51 14.46
N SER A 86 -29.79 -1.50 14.93
CA SER A 86 -30.33 -2.74 15.50
C SER A 86 -30.98 -2.55 16.87
N ALA A 87 -30.40 -1.71 17.73
CA ALA A 87 -30.99 -1.33 19.02
C ALA A 87 -32.28 -0.51 18.86
N SER A 88 -32.34 0.35 17.84
CA SER A 88 -33.54 1.14 17.53
C SER A 88 -34.71 0.28 17.00
N SER A 89 -34.40 -0.79 16.25
CA SER A 89 -35.41 -1.70 15.69
C SER A 89 -35.88 -2.77 16.69
N SER A 90 -35.04 -3.19 17.64
CA SER A 90 -35.42 -4.09 18.73
C SER A 90 -36.23 -3.41 19.84
N ALA A 91 -36.00 -2.12 20.13
CA ALA A 91 -36.87 -1.35 21.03
C ALA A 91 -38.28 -1.10 20.46
N ALA A 92 -38.40 -0.93 19.14
CA ALA A 92 -39.68 -0.74 18.47
C ALA A 92 -40.53 -2.02 18.36
N SER A 93 -39.90 -3.20 18.34
CA SER A 93 -40.58 -4.50 18.25
C SER A 93 -40.99 -5.07 19.61
N SER A 94 -40.47 -4.54 20.72
CA SER A 94 -40.94 -4.86 22.08
C SER A 94 -42.15 -4.04 22.57
N ALA A 95 -42.60 -3.03 21.81
CA ALA A 95 -43.69 -2.13 22.22
C ALA A 95 -45.11 -2.56 21.73
N THR A 96 -45.25 -3.68 21.03
CA THR A 96 -46.55 -4.14 20.46
C THR A 96 -47.04 -5.50 20.96
N ALA A 97 -46.41 -6.09 21.97
CA ALA A 97 -46.96 -7.27 22.64
C ALA A 97 -47.97 -6.87 23.72
N SER A 98 -49.19 -6.52 23.31
CA SER A 98 -50.35 -6.42 24.19
C SER A 98 -50.57 -7.75 24.92
N PRO A 99 -50.81 -7.78 26.24
CA PRO A 99 -51.26 -8.98 26.92
C PRO A 99 -52.70 -9.25 26.50
N THR A 100 -52.90 -10.10 25.50
CA THR A 100 -54.24 -10.59 25.16
C THR A 100 -54.72 -11.45 26.33
N THR A 101 -55.62 -10.86 27.11
CA THR A 101 -56.41 -11.47 28.17
C THR A 101 -57.05 -12.77 27.67
N ALA A 102 -56.55 -13.90 28.16
CA ALA A 102 -57.21 -15.19 28.06
C ALA A 102 -58.45 -15.17 28.98
N SER A 103 -59.63 -14.78 28.47
CA SER A 103 -60.88 -14.86 29.22
C SER A 103 -62.13 -15.09 28.35
N SER A 104 -62.02 -15.93 27.32
CA SER A 104 -63.15 -16.28 26.46
C SER A 104 -63.02 -17.68 25.88
N GLN A 105 -62.69 -18.66 26.74
CA GLN A 105 -62.77 -20.08 26.39
C GLN A 105 -63.31 -20.93 27.57
N GLN A 106 -64.36 -20.46 28.23
CA GLN A 106 -65.03 -21.25 29.28
C GLN A 106 -66.57 -21.29 29.15
N GLY A 107 -67.19 -20.37 28.40
CA GLY A 107 -68.66 -20.36 28.20
C GLY A 107 -69.21 -21.28 27.11
N GLN A 108 -68.37 -21.89 26.26
CA GLN A 108 -68.85 -22.72 25.13
C GLN A 108 -68.78 -24.24 25.37
N ARG A 109 -68.28 -24.70 26.52
CA ARG A 109 -68.22 -26.14 26.84
C ARG A 109 -69.37 -26.66 27.72
N GLU A 110 -70.17 -25.77 28.32
CA GLU A 110 -71.34 -26.18 29.12
C GLU A 110 -72.62 -26.36 28.27
N ALA A 111 -72.80 -25.58 27.19
CA ALA A 111 -73.98 -25.71 26.32
C ALA A 111 -74.00 -27.02 25.50
N ALA A 112 -72.87 -27.70 25.34
CA ALA A 112 -72.78 -28.94 24.56
C ALA A 112 -73.04 -30.23 25.38
N GLN A 113 -73.15 -30.13 26.72
CA GLN A 113 -73.31 -31.31 27.59
C GLN A 113 -74.76 -31.57 28.01
N GLN A 114 -75.67 -30.59 27.87
CA GLN A 114 -77.08 -30.77 28.24
C GLN A 114 -77.96 -31.42 27.16
N ALA A 115 -77.47 -31.55 25.91
CA ALA A 115 -78.22 -32.21 24.83
C ALA A 115 -78.03 -33.75 24.77
N ARG A 116 -77.38 -34.36 25.77
CA ARG A 116 -77.15 -35.82 25.84
C ARG A 116 -77.80 -36.49 27.04
N ARG A 117 -78.62 -35.76 27.79
CA ARG A 117 -79.27 -36.25 29.01
C ARG A 117 -80.73 -35.84 29.03
N ASP A 118 -81.48 -36.28 28.02
CA ASP A 118 -82.92 -36.56 28.07
C ASP A 118 -83.23 -37.66 27.03
#